data_AF-A0AAU9Y242-F1
#
_entry.id   AF-A0AAU9Y242-F1
#
_cell.length_a   1.000
_cell.length_b   1.000
_cell.length_c   1.000
_cell.angle_alpha   90.00
_cell.angle_beta   90.00
_cell.angle_gamma   90.00
#
_symmetry.space_group_name_H-M   'P 1'
#
loop_
_entity.id
_entity.type
_entity.pdbx_description
1 polymer ?
#
loop_
_entity_poly.entity_id
_entity_poly.type
_entity_poly.pdbx_seq_one_letter_code
_entity_poly.pdbx_strand_id
1 'polypeptide(L)'
;MWWVLWLANLIAVSGRDISCGDAINNCRKDFAGCGLALYKIFKRTECLTALGLKDDKLVGIRVTRPMEKTCPLSCVSAINNLTATNAGKAMETCNCSRDSTCLTSKARLKRCVLSRTTNYTVFSCTQARKRCNGNKDCKRIQFSFLRRCTKLISGLECTKDCLNSQDELLNSDLGKSAQRLRVRRV
;
A
#
# COMPACT_ATOMS: atom_id res chain seq x y z
N MET A 1 -46.73 23.01 -2.99
CA MET A 1 -46.27 21.76 -3.64
C MET A 1 -44.92 22.00 -4.31
N TRP A 2 -43.78 22.00 -3.59
CA TRP A 2 -42.42 22.07 -4.22
C TRP A 2 -41.26 21.69 -3.26
N TRP A 3 -41.49 20.79 -2.30
CA TRP A 3 -40.49 20.49 -1.24
C TRP A 3 -39.87 19.08 -1.33
N VAL A 4 -40.10 18.34 -2.43
CA VAL A 4 -39.73 16.91 -2.51
C VAL A 4 -38.46 16.64 -3.36
N LEU A 5 -37.69 17.66 -3.72
CA LEU A 5 -36.51 17.51 -4.59
C LEU A 5 -35.15 17.60 -3.86
N TRP A 6 -35.11 17.42 -2.53
CA TRP A 6 -33.87 17.53 -1.74
C TRP A 6 -33.37 16.21 -1.11
N LEU A 7 -33.83 15.04 -1.57
CA LEU A 7 -33.40 13.75 -1.01
C LEU A 7 -33.08 12.69 -2.07
N ALA A 8 -32.28 13.06 -3.07
CA ALA A 8 -31.68 12.05 -3.96
C ALA A 8 -30.31 12.50 -4.43
N ASN A 9 -29.29 12.33 -3.57
CA ASN A 9 -27.95 11.87 -3.96
C ASN A 9 -27.00 11.83 -2.76
N LEU A 10 -27.37 11.03 -1.76
CA LEU A 10 -26.36 10.26 -1.03
C LEU A 10 -26.28 8.90 -1.73
N ILE A 11 -25.68 8.88 -2.92
CA ILE A 11 -25.06 7.64 -3.38
C ILE A 11 -23.89 7.47 -2.41
N ALA A 12 -24.15 6.74 -1.34
CA ALA A 12 -23.10 6.07 -0.61
C ALA A 12 -22.26 5.36 -1.66
N VAL A 13 -21.07 5.90 -1.96
CA VAL A 13 -20.00 5.14 -2.60
C VAL A 13 -19.61 4.10 -1.56
N SER A 14 -20.45 3.06 -1.48
CA SER A 14 -20.10 1.79 -0.90
C SER A 14 -18.94 1.30 -1.75
N GLY A 15 -17.74 1.61 -1.28
CA GLY A 15 -16.53 0.95 -1.77
C GLY A 15 -16.76 -0.53 -1.52
N ARG A 16 -17.31 -1.23 -2.51
CA ARG A 16 -17.42 -2.68 -2.48
C ARG A 16 -16.01 -3.19 -2.18
N ASP A 17 -15.85 -3.88 -1.06
CA ASP A 17 -14.61 -4.58 -0.69
C ASP A 17 -14.35 -5.70 -1.71
N ILE A 18 -13.92 -5.32 -2.90
CA ILE A 18 -13.60 -6.26 -3.97
C ILE A 18 -12.37 -7.06 -3.57
N SER A 19 -12.43 -8.39 -3.71
CA SER A 19 -11.26 -9.23 -3.46
C SER A 19 -10.17 -8.92 -4.48
N CYS A 20 -8.90 -9.08 -4.10
CA CYS A 20 -7.82 -8.88 -5.06
C CYS A 20 -7.84 -9.90 -6.21
N GLY A 21 -8.41 -11.08 -6.01
CA GLY A 21 -8.66 -12.05 -7.09
C GLY A 21 -9.63 -11.49 -8.14
N ASP A 22 -10.75 -10.91 -7.69
CA ASP A 22 -11.74 -10.30 -8.59
C ASP A 22 -11.20 -9.06 -9.29
N ALA A 23 -10.42 -8.23 -8.58
CA ALA A 23 -9.77 -7.06 -9.17
C ALA A 23 -8.79 -7.47 -10.29
N ILE A 24 -8.01 -8.54 -10.08
CA ILE A 24 -7.12 -9.10 -11.10
C ILE A 24 -7.91 -9.62 -12.30
N ASN A 25 -9.00 -10.35 -12.07
CA ASN A 25 -9.83 -10.89 -13.14
C ASN A 25 -10.50 -9.77 -13.96
N ASN A 26 -10.97 -8.72 -13.31
CA ASN A 26 -11.52 -7.56 -14.00
C ASN A 26 -10.45 -6.79 -14.79
N CYS A 27 -9.24 -6.65 -14.26
CA CYS A 27 -8.11 -6.06 -14.97
C CYS A 27 -7.75 -6.84 -16.24
N ARG A 28 -7.76 -8.18 -16.19
CA ARG A 28 -7.45 -9.04 -17.34
C ARG A 28 -8.44 -8.93 -18.49
N LYS A 29 -9.68 -8.52 -18.24
CA LYS A 29 -10.71 -8.31 -19.30
C LYS A 29 -10.36 -7.16 -20.23
N ASP A 30 -9.64 -6.15 -19.73
CA ASP A 30 -9.08 -5.07 -20.54
C ASP A 30 -7.70 -5.47 -21.05
N PHE A 31 -7.68 -6.21 -22.16
CA PHE A 31 -6.44 -6.78 -22.71
C PHE A 31 -5.43 -5.72 -23.17
N ALA A 32 -5.90 -4.57 -23.69
CA ALA A 32 -5.02 -3.54 -24.26
C ALA A 32 -4.50 -2.57 -23.19
N GLY A 33 -5.26 -2.31 -22.12
CA GLY A 33 -4.87 -1.45 -21.02
C GLY A 33 -4.35 -2.25 -19.82
N CYS A 34 -5.23 -2.50 -18.86
CA CYS A 34 -4.88 -3.05 -17.54
C CYS A 34 -4.21 -4.43 -17.65
N GLY A 35 -4.77 -5.32 -18.47
CA GLY A 35 -4.27 -6.68 -18.69
C GLY A 35 -2.86 -6.70 -19.28
N LEU A 36 -2.57 -5.84 -20.26
CA LEU A 36 -1.23 -5.71 -20.84
C LEU A 36 -0.21 -5.21 -19.80
N ALA A 37 -0.59 -4.22 -18.99
CA ALA A 37 0.28 -3.73 -17.91
C ALA A 37 0.53 -4.83 -16.86
N LEU A 38 -0.51 -5.56 -16.47
CA LEU A 38 -0.43 -6.68 -15.53
C LEU A 38 0.48 -7.79 -16.07
N TYR A 39 0.36 -8.13 -17.36
CA TYR A 39 1.22 -9.09 -18.05
C TYR A 39 2.69 -8.66 -18.00
N LYS A 40 2.99 -7.39 -18.30
CA LYS A 40 4.36 -6.85 -18.25
C LYS A 40 4.99 -6.97 -16.86
N ILE A 41 4.20 -6.89 -15.79
CA ILE A 41 4.67 -7.02 -14.41
C ILE A 41 4.90 -8.49 -14.02
N PHE A 42 3.92 -9.36 -14.26
CA PHE A 42 3.92 -10.72 -13.70
C PHE A 42 4.38 -11.83 -14.65
N LYS A 43 4.54 -11.55 -15.95
CA LYS A 43 5.10 -12.52 -16.92
C LYS A 43 6.53 -12.21 -17.34
N ARG A 44 7.04 -11.01 -17.08
CA ARG A 44 8.47 -10.71 -17.26
C ARG A 44 9.24 -11.04 -16.01
N THR A 45 10.33 -11.79 -16.18
CA THR A 45 11.23 -12.19 -15.09
C THR A 45 11.87 -11.00 -14.41
N GLU A 46 12.18 -9.92 -15.14
CA GLU A 46 12.80 -8.70 -14.60
C GLU A 46 11.97 -8.06 -13.47
N CYS A 47 10.67 -7.83 -13.71
CA CYS A 47 9.78 -7.26 -12.71
C CYS A 47 9.59 -8.19 -11.50
N LEU A 48 9.36 -9.49 -11.73
CA LEU A 48 9.23 -10.46 -10.65
C LEU A 48 10.50 -10.50 -9.79
N THR A 49 11.66 -10.50 -10.42
CA THR A 49 12.99 -10.47 -9.81
C THR A 49 13.16 -9.22 -8.94
N ALA A 50 12.88 -8.03 -9.50
CA ALA A 50 12.94 -6.76 -8.77
C ALA A 50 11.95 -6.71 -7.60
N LEU A 51 10.76 -7.27 -7.79
CA LEU A 51 9.74 -7.40 -6.76
C LEU A 51 10.05 -8.53 -5.77
N GLY A 52 11.09 -9.34 -5.95
CA GLY A 52 11.40 -10.50 -5.11
C GLY A 52 10.30 -11.57 -5.09
N LEU A 53 9.58 -11.70 -6.20
CA LEU A 53 8.49 -12.63 -6.44
C LEU A 53 8.90 -13.69 -7.46
N LYS A 54 8.20 -14.83 -7.48
CA LYS A 54 8.31 -15.85 -8.52
C LYS A 54 6.91 -16.34 -8.90
N ASP A 55 6.65 -16.47 -10.19
CA ASP A 55 5.44 -17.13 -10.71
C ASP A 55 5.69 -18.64 -10.76
N ASP A 56 4.97 -19.39 -9.93
CA ASP A 56 5.01 -20.84 -9.90
C ASP A 56 3.76 -21.43 -10.55
N LYS A 57 3.95 -22.51 -11.31
CA LYS A 57 2.85 -23.13 -12.06
C LYS A 57 1.76 -23.74 -11.16
N LEU A 58 2.09 -24.17 -9.94
CA LEU A 58 1.19 -24.91 -9.06
C LEU A 58 0.48 -24.03 -8.02
N VAL A 59 1.17 -23.02 -7.49
CA VAL A 59 0.62 -22.13 -6.43
C VAL A 59 0.65 -20.65 -6.80
N GLY A 60 1.00 -20.31 -8.04
CA GLY A 60 0.99 -18.94 -8.54
C GLY A 60 2.14 -18.08 -7.99
N ILE A 61 1.87 -16.79 -7.82
CA ILE A 61 2.86 -15.82 -7.33
C ILE A 61 3.23 -16.16 -5.89
N ARG A 62 4.53 -16.19 -5.60
CA ARG A 62 5.06 -16.39 -4.24
C ARG A 62 6.23 -15.46 -3.95
N VAL A 63 6.39 -15.11 -2.68
CA VAL A 63 7.51 -14.29 -2.18
C VAL A 63 8.71 -15.19 -1.96
N THR A 64 9.80 -14.97 -2.69
CA THR A 64 11.01 -15.83 -2.62
C THR A 64 12.21 -15.11 -2.04
N ARG A 65 12.28 -13.79 -2.16
CA ARG A 65 13.42 -12.98 -1.71
C ARG A 65 12.98 -11.55 -1.35
N PRO A 66 13.86 -10.75 -0.72
CA PRO A 66 13.61 -9.32 -0.55
C PRO A 66 13.43 -8.61 -1.89
N MET A 67 12.62 -7.55 -1.90
CA MET A 67 12.51 -6.63 -3.04
C MET A 67 13.83 -5.89 -3.24
N GLU A 68 14.21 -5.64 -4.49
CA GLU A 68 15.38 -4.83 -4.83
C GLU A 68 15.25 -3.39 -4.30
N LYS A 69 16.39 -2.75 -4.05
CA LYS A 69 16.43 -1.36 -3.53
C LYS A 69 15.88 -0.36 -4.54
N THR A 70 16.19 -0.58 -5.81
CA THR A 70 15.77 0.24 -6.94
C THR A 70 15.03 -0.63 -7.92
N CYS A 71 13.85 -0.17 -8.36
CA CYS A 71 13.07 -0.92 -9.33
C CYS A 71 13.44 -0.50 -10.76
N PRO A 72 13.53 -1.45 -11.72
CA PRO A 72 13.78 -1.14 -13.12
C PRO A 72 12.77 -0.14 -13.69
N LEU A 73 13.23 0.78 -14.55
CA LEU A 73 12.37 1.81 -15.16
C LEU A 73 11.22 1.20 -15.98
N SER A 74 11.50 0.08 -16.66
CA SER A 74 10.52 -0.74 -17.38
C SER A 74 9.38 -1.18 -16.47
N CYS A 75 9.74 -1.63 -15.26
CA CYS A 75 8.78 -2.10 -14.27
C CYS A 75 7.97 -0.97 -13.66
N VAL A 76 8.62 0.14 -13.29
CA VAL A 76 7.92 1.32 -12.78
C VAL A 76 6.93 1.87 -13.81
N SER A 77 7.34 1.93 -15.08
CA SER A 77 6.45 2.34 -16.17
C SER A 77 5.23 1.41 -16.30
N ALA A 78 5.45 0.09 -16.25
CA ALA A 78 4.37 -0.88 -16.29
C ALA A 78 3.39 -0.73 -15.11
N ILE A 79 3.88 -0.49 -13.90
CA ILE A 79 3.03 -0.28 -12.72
C ILE A 79 2.27 1.04 -12.82
N ASN A 80 2.89 2.13 -13.29
CA ASN A 80 2.18 3.39 -13.52
C ASN A 80 1.07 3.24 -14.57
N ASN A 81 1.32 2.51 -15.66
CA ASN A 81 0.31 2.25 -16.68
C ASN A 81 -0.84 1.40 -16.14
N LEU A 82 -0.54 0.43 -15.26
CA LEU A 82 -1.54 -0.35 -14.57
C LEU A 82 -2.47 0.56 -13.74
N THR A 83 -1.88 1.38 -12.87
CA THR A 83 -2.62 2.22 -11.90
C THR A 83 -3.25 3.46 -12.53
N ALA A 84 -2.92 3.79 -13.78
CA ALA A 84 -3.64 4.77 -14.57
C ALA A 84 -5.07 4.31 -14.92
N THR A 85 -5.32 3.00 -15.03
CA THR A 85 -6.64 2.44 -15.36
C THR A 85 -7.55 2.30 -14.14
N ASN A 86 -8.87 2.35 -14.33
CA ASN A 86 -9.84 2.16 -13.23
C ASN A 86 -9.73 0.75 -12.61
N ALA A 87 -9.54 -0.28 -13.44
CA ALA A 87 -9.34 -1.64 -12.96
C ALA A 87 -8.03 -1.79 -12.17
N GLY A 88 -6.95 -1.11 -12.58
CA GLY A 88 -5.69 -1.11 -11.84
C GLY A 88 -5.77 -0.35 -10.52
N LYS A 89 -6.50 0.77 -10.45
CA LYS A 89 -6.81 1.45 -9.18
C LYS A 89 -7.55 0.55 -8.21
N ALA A 90 -8.48 -0.28 -8.70
CA ALA A 90 -9.15 -1.27 -7.86
C ALA A 90 -8.18 -2.30 -7.26
N MET A 91 -7.08 -2.64 -7.93
CA MET A 91 -6.04 -3.51 -7.35
C MET A 91 -5.19 -2.80 -6.27
N GLU A 92 -5.12 -1.48 -6.28
CA GLU A 92 -4.47 -0.73 -5.20
C GLU A 92 -5.32 -0.69 -3.93
N THR A 93 -6.64 -0.89 -4.03
CA THR A 93 -7.57 -0.81 -2.89
C THR A 93 -8.23 -2.14 -2.54
N CYS A 94 -8.11 -3.17 -3.38
CA CYS A 94 -8.72 -4.48 -3.16
C CYS A 94 -8.34 -5.13 -1.81
N ASN A 95 -9.22 -5.99 -1.32
CA ASN A 95 -9.06 -6.71 -0.06
C ASN A 95 -8.26 -8.01 -0.26
N CYS A 96 -7.16 -8.15 0.49
CA CYS A 96 -6.34 -9.36 0.53
C CYS A 96 -6.79 -10.36 1.63
N SER A 97 -7.81 -10.02 2.41
CA SER A 97 -8.18 -10.72 3.64
C SER A 97 -6.97 -10.90 4.57
N ARG A 98 -6.42 -12.12 4.68
CA ARG A 98 -5.20 -12.44 5.45
C ARG A 98 -4.11 -13.09 4.60
N ASP A 99 -4.22 -13.03 3.27
CA ASP A 99 -3.21 -13.57 2.37
C ASP A 99 -1.93 -12.71 2.42
N SER A 100 -0.89 -13.27 3.05
CA SER A 100 0.40 -12.61 3.23
C SER A 100 1.11 -12.33 1.91
N THR A 101 0.92 -13.17 0.89
CA THR A 101 1.50 -13.00 -0.45
C THR A 101 0.81 -11.88 -1.20
N CYS A 102 -0.52 -11.78 -1.11
CA CYS A 102 -1.29 -10.69 -1.67
C CYS A 102 -0.87 -9.35 -1.03
N LEU A 103 -0.84 -9.29 0.30
CA LEU A 103 -0.44 -8.09 1.06
C LEU A 103 0.98 -7.66 0.70
N THR A 104 1.90 -8.62 0.61
CA THR A 104 3.30 -8.35 0.28
C THR A 104 3.44 -7.86 -1.16
N SER A 105 2.79 -8.53 -2.13
CA SER A 105 2.84 -8.14 -3.54
C SER A 105 2.31 -6.73 -3.74
N LYS A 106 1.18 -6.40 -3.14
CA LYS A 106 0.56 -5.07 -3.17
C LYS A 106 1.48 -3.98 -2.61
N ALA A 107 2.11 -4.24 -1.46
CA ALA A 107 3.06 -3.32 -0.85
C ALA A 107 4.32 -3.12 -1.71
N ARG A 108 4.83 -4.18 -2.34
CA ARG A 108 6.03 -4.13 -3.19
C ARG A 108 5.80 -3.40 -4.51
N LEU A 109 4.64 -3.59 -5.15
CA LEU A 109 4.26 -2.81 -6.33
C LEU A 109 4.25 -1.31 -6.03
N LYS A 110 3.61 -0.92 -4.92
CA LYS A 110 3.58 0.49 -4.48
C LYS A 110 4.97 1.03 -4.19
N ARG A 111 5.82 0.24 -3.52
CA ARG A 111 7.20 0.64 -3.21
C ARG A 111 8.08 0.76 -4.46
N CYS A 112 7.90 -0.12 -5.45
CA CYS A 112 8.66 -0.09 -6.70
C CYS A 112 8.50 1.27 -7.40
N VAL A 113 7.29 1.82 -7.46
CA VAL A 113 7.05 3.16 -8.05
C VAL A 113 7.76 4.26 -7.26
N LEU A 114 7.72 4.19 -5.93
CA LEU A 114 8.37 5.19 -5.07
C LEU A 114 9.91 5.17 -5.18
N SER A 115 10.51 4.02 -5.53
CA SER A 115 11.96 3.87 -5.68
C SER A 115 12.56 4.67 -6.86
N ARG A 116 11.74 5.17 -7.79
CA ARG A 116 12.19 6.00 -8.93
C ARG A 116 12.52 7.45 -8.56
N THR A 117 12.01 7.94 -7.41
CA THR A 117 12.01 9.38 -7.10
C THR A 117 13.01 9.82 -6.04
N THR A 118 13.54 8.96 -5.17
CA THR A 118 14.57 9.37 -4.21
C THR A 118 15.46 8.20 -3.79
N ASN A 119 16.62 8.52 -3.21
CA ASN A 119 17.41 7.70 -2.28
C ASN A 119 16.57 7.23 -1.06
N TYR A 120 15.43 6.56 -1.29
CA TYR A 120 14.64 5.94 -0.24
C TYR A 120 15.44 4.77 0.31
N THR A 121 16.22 5.05 1.34
CA THR A 121 16.79 3.98 2.15
C THR A 121 15.69 3.41 3.02
N VAL A 122 14.96 2.44 2.46
CA VAL A 122 13.92 1.74 3.19
C VAL A 122 14.57 0.64 4.02
N PHE A 123 14.47 0.81 5.32
CA PHE A 123 15.00 -0.09 6.32
C PHE A 123 13.93 -1.11 6.74
N SER A 124 14.33 -2.29 7.19
CA SER A 124 13.38 -3.20 7.85
C SER A 124 12.73 -2.51 9.04
N CYS A 125 11.55 -2.96 9.51
CA CYS A 125 10.92 -2.37 10.71
C CYS A 125 11.90 -2.32 11.90
N THR A 126 12.75 -3.34 12.05
CA THR A 126 13.83 -3.40 13.04
C THR A 126 14.87 -2.30 12.85
N GLN A 127 15.36 -2.10 11.62
CA GLN A 127 16.35 -1.06 11.33
C GLN A 127 15.74 0.35 11.39
N ALA A 128 14.47 0.52 10.99
CA ALA A 128 13.73 1.76 11.16
C ALA A 128 13.59 2.12 12.64
N ARG A 129 13.23 1.13 13.48
CA ARG A 129 13.21 1.29 14.94
C ARG A 129 14.59 1.61 15.51
N LYS A 130 15.65 0.93 15.08
CA LYS A 130 17.03 1.22 15.53
C LYS A 130 17.44 2.65 15.21
N ARG A 131 17.13 3.15 14.01
CA ARG A 131 17.38 4.55 13.64
C ARG A 131 16.55 5.54 14.45
N CYS A 132 15.27 5.26 14.64
CA CYS A 132 14.40 6.08 15.49
C CYS A 132 14.96 6.19 16.91
N ASN A 133 15.40 5.07 17.49
CA ASN A 133 15.99 5.05 18.83
C ASN A 133 17.31 5.84 18.92
N GLY A 134 18.05 5.97 17.81
CA GLY A 134 19.26 6.78 17.72
C GLY A 134 19.01 8.28 17.55
N ASN A 135 17.80 8.68 17.18
CA ASN A 135 17.38 10.08 17.04
C ASN A 135 16.54 10.50 18.26
N LYS A 136 16.97 11.53 19.00
CA LYS A 136 16.31 11.96 20.24
C LYS A 136 14.83 12.33 20.04
N ASP A 137 14.51 13.06 18.97
CA ASP A 137 13.14 13.49 18.68
C ASP A 137 12.26 12.32 18.28
N CYS A 138 12.74 11.44 17.40
CA CYS A 138 11.97 10.25 17.03
C CYS A 138 11.70 9.35 18.23
N LYS A 139 12.72 9.08 19.04
CA LYS A 139 12.58 8.25 20.25
C LYS A 139 11.51 8.83 21.19
N ARG A 140 11.50 10.16 21.38
CA ARG A 140 10.49 10.86 22.19
C ARG A 140 9.09 10.70 21.61
N ILE A 141 8.91 10.98 20.32
CA ILE A 141 7.60 10.90 19.65
C ILE A 141 7.07 9.45 19.63
N GLN A 142 7.94 8.48 19.37
CA GLN A 142 7.60 7.04 19.46
C GLN A 142 7.16 6.65 20.87
N PHE A 143 7.84 7.12 21.92
CA PHE A 143 7.45 6.85 23.30
C PHE A 143 6.09 7.45 23.65
N SER A 144 5.84 8.70 23.24
CA SER A 144 4.54 9.36 23.41
C SER A 144 3.41 8.55 22.75
N PHE A 145 3.62 8.11 21.51
CA PHE A 145 2.65 7.26 20.80
C PHE A 145 2.36 5.96 21.57
N LEU A 146 3.39 5.20 21.95
CA LEU A 146 3.20 3.91 22.63
C LEU A 146 2.47 4.07 23.98
N ARG A 147 2.73 5.16 24.70
CA ARG A 147 2.10 5.47 25.98
C ARG A 147 0.63 5.90 25.81
N ARG A 148 0.33 6.78 24.86
CA ARG A 148 -1.02 7.34 24.68
C ARG A 148 -1.96 6.39 23.92
N CYS A 149 -1.40 5.51 23.09
CA CYS A 149 -2.15 4.54 22.30
C CYS A 149 -2.20 3.13 22.89
N THR A 150 -1.86 2.92 24.16
CA THR A 150 -1.83 1.57 24.76
C THR A 150 -3.18 0.84 24.62
N LYS A 151 -4.31 1.53 24.86
CA LYS A 151 -5.66 0.95 24.66
C LYS A 151 -5.93 0.53 23.22
N LEU A 152 -5.51 1.35 22.25
CA LEU A 152 -5.64 1.04 20.83
C LEU A 152 -4.79 -0.17 20.46
N ILE A 153 -3.55 -0.23 20.95
CA ILE A 153 -2.62 -1.33 20.70
C ILE A 153 -3.17 -2.64 21.28
N SER A 154 -3.87 -2.57 22.40
CA SER A 154 -4.60 -3.70 23.00
C SER A 154 -5.95 -4.00 22.34
N GLY A 155 -6.33 -3.28 21.27
CA GLY A 155 -7.54 -3.54 20.49
C GLY A 155 -8.85 -3.02 21.10
N LEU A 156 -8.78 -2.11 22.08
CA LEU A 156 -9.97 -1.61 22.78
C LEU A 156 -10.58 -0.38 22.10
N GLU A 157 -9.86 0.74 22.11
CA GLU A 157 -10.38 2.01 21.59
C GLU A 157 -9.26 2.95 21.11
N CYS A 158 -9.58 3.81 20.14
CA CYS A 158 -8.72 4.92 19.73
C CYS A 158 -9.21 6.20 20.39
N THR A 159 -8.51 6.66 21.44
CA THR A 159 -8.86 7.92 22.12
C THR A 159 -8.41 9.14 21.30
N LYS A 160 -9.00 10.32 21.58
CA LYS A 160 -8.56 11.58 20.96
C LYS A 160 -7.08 11.88 21.22
N ASP A 161 -6.58 11.54 22.41
CA ASP A 161 -5.18 11.71 22.77
C ASP A 161 -4.26 10.76 21.96
N CYS A 162 -4.70 9.52 21.73
CA CYS A 162 -4.02 8.59 20.83
C CYS A 162 -4.03 9.09 19.37
N LEU A 163 -5.17 9.57 18.87
CA LEU A 163 -5.28 10.15 17.53
C LEU A 163 -4.29 11.30 17.32
N ASN A 164 -4.21 12.22 18.28
CA ASN A 164 -3.27 13.34 18.23
C ASN A 164 -1.81 12.86 18.18
N SER A 165 -1.43 11.89 19.00
CA SER A 165 -0.07 11.32 18.96
C SER A 165 0.21 10.50 17.71
N GLN A 166 -0.81 9.88 17.11
CA GLN A 166 -0.65 9.24 15.81
C GLN A 166 -0.35 10.30 14.74
N ASP A 167 -1.09 11.41 14.72
CA ASP A 167 -0.81 12.51 13.79
C ASP A 167 0.59 13.12 14.00
N GLU A 168 1.02 13.31 15.25
CA GLU A 168 2.38 13.77 15.58
C GLU A 168 3.45 12.82 15.05
N LEU A 169 3.32 11.51 15.34
CA LEU A 169 4.24 10.49 14.85
C LEU A 169 4.29 10.45 13.34
N LEU A 170 3.13 10.51 12.69
CA LEU A 170 3.05 10.41 11.25
C LEU A 170 3.51 11.71 10.54
N ASN A 171 3.41 12.87 11.18
CA ASN A 171 3.91 14.14 10.61
C ASN A 171 5.40 14.40 10.91
N SER A 172 6.03 13.59 11.78
CA SER A 172 7.48 13.62 12.00
C SER A 172 8.27 13.23 10.74
N ASP A 173 9.59 13.47 10.71
CA ASP A 173 10.42 13.11 9.55
C ASP A 173 10.45 11.59 9.29
N LEU A 174 10.31 10.76 10.34
CA LEU A 174 10.07 9.32 10.18
C LEU A 174 8.68 9.03 9.66
N GLY A 175 7.68 9.74 10.18
CA GLY A 175 6.31 9.66 9.74
C GLY A 175 6.18 9.95 8.25
N LYS A 176 6.79 11.04 7.75
CA LYS A 176 6.84 11.43 6.34
C LYS A 176 7.56 10.42 5.45
N SER A 177 8.60 9.76 5.96
CA SER A 177 9.29 8.68 5.24
C SER A 177 8.52 7.35 5.27
N ALA A 178 7.57 7.17 6.18
CA ALA A 178 6.58 6.07 6.19
C ALA A 178 5.24 6.43 5.50
N GLN A 179 4.85 7.71 5.42
CA GLN A 179 3.52 8.20 5.05
C GLN A 179 3.27 8.34 3.56
N ARG A 180 4.26 8.22 2.67
CA ARG A 180 3.97 8.13 1.23
C ARG A 180 3.21 6.85 0.84
N LEU A 181 2.87 6.02 1.83
CA LEU A 181 1.91 4.93 1.75
C LEU A 181 0.44 5.31 2.00
N ARG A 182 0.06 6.58 2.22
CA ARG A 182 -1.35 6.96 2.47
C ARG A 182 -2.29 6.55 1.34
N VAL A 183 -2.97 5.43 1.56
CA VAL A 183 -4.32 5.17 1.05
C VAL A 183 -5.24 6.17 1.76
N ARG A 184 -6.23 6.68 1.02
CA ARG A 184 -7.16 7.74 1.42
C ARG A 184 -7.61 7.61 2.89
N ARG A 185 -7.53 8.74 3.61
CA ARG A 185 -8.32 8.95 4.83
C ARG A 185 -9.79 8.95 4.41
N VAL A 186 -10.61 8.14 5.10
CA VAL A 186 -12.08 8.14 4.99
C VAL A 186 -12.61 9.52 5.35
#